data_AF-A0ABC8KAQ5-F1
#
_entry.id   AF-A0ABC8KAQ5-F1
#
_cell.length_a   1.000
_cell.length_b   1.000
_cell.length_c   1.000
_cell.angle_alpha   90.00
_cell.angle_beta   90.00
_cell.angle_gamma   90.00
#
_symmetry.space_group_name_H-M   'P 1'
#
loop_
_entity.id
_entity.type
_entity.pdbx_description
1 polymer ?
#
loop_
_entity_poly.entity_id
_entity_poly.type
_entity_poly.pdbx_seq_one_letter_code
_entity_poly.pdbx_strand_id
1 'polypeptide(L)'
;MGKQQFEDSAIEVVYAENSGRCSKNDKEEKALPNGEAWLPNLVKAITDVATNQKKAIHVDKKMVDGSYSGDKGKKLIPLIIAAQWFFVKMIQGAIRNDIKISGKPL
;
A
#
# COMPACT_ATOMS: atom_id res chain seq x y z
N MET A 1 10.94 -12.34 1.58
CA MET A 1 11.78 -12.13 0.39
C MET A 1 12.64 -13.36 0.21
N GLY A 2 12.68 -13.96 -0.97
CA GLY A 2 13.56 -15.11 -1.20
C GLY A 2 15.02 -14.69 -1.18
N LYS A 3 15.94 -15.60 -0.85
CA LYS A 3 17.41 -15.33 -0.82
C LYS A 3 17.90 -14.68 -2.13
N GLN A 4 17.43 -15.20 -3.26
CA GLN A 4 17.78 -14.71 -4.60
C GLN A 4 17.27 -13.29 -4.87
N GLN A 5 16.05 -12.95 -4.40
CA GLN A 5 15.50 -11.59 -4.51
C GLN A 5 16.27 -10.57 -3.67
N PHE A 6 16.86 -11.01 -2.55
CA PHE A 6 17.72 -10.17 -1.72
C PHE A 6 19.07 -9.90 -2.39
N GLU A 7 19.68 -10.94 -2.96
CA GLU A 7 20.92 -10.85 -3.74
C GLU A 7 20.75 -9.93 -4.97
N ASP A 8 19.65 -10.07 -5.72
CA ASP A 8 19.32 -9.20 -6.89
C ASP A 8 19.06 -7.74 -6.51
N SER A 9 18.70 -7.47 -5.26
CA SER A 9 18.41 -6.12 -4.78
C SER A 9 19.65 -5.35 -4.35
N ALA A 10 20.74 -6.04 -3.98
CA ALA A 10 22.04 -5.51 -3.55
C ALA A 10 21.93 -4.16 -2.84
N ILE A 11 21.45 -4.16 -1.59
CA ILE A 11 21.28 -2.95 -0.78
C ILE A 11 22.67 -2.42 -0.39
N GLU A 12 23.01 -1.23 -0.89
CA GLU A 12 24.28 -0.56 -0.58
C GLU A 12 24.27 -0.03 0.86
N VAL A 13 25.42 -0.14 1.54
CA VAL A 13 25.62 0.36 2.90
C VAL A 13 26.67 1.46 2.87
N VAL A 14 26.31 2.63 3.42
CA VAL A 14 27.21 3.77 3.57
C VAL A 14 27.28 4.17 5.04
N TYR A 15 28.47 4.55 5.49
CA TYR A 15 28.72 5.01 6.86
C TYR A 15 28.71 6.53 6.92
N ALA A 16 28.23 7.09 8.03
CA ALA A 16 28.22 8.53 8.26
C ALA A 16 28.62 8.82 9.71
N GLU A 17 29.53 9.78 9.90
CA GLU A 17 29.91 10.28 11.22
C GLU A 17 29.49 11.75 11.35
N ASN A 18 28.33 11.95 11.97
CA ASN A 18 27.67 13.25 12.02
C ASN A 18 28.34 14.22 13.00
N SER A 19 29.13 13.73 13.95
CA SER A 19 29.77 14.56 14.97
C SER A 19 30.58 15.72 14.37
N GLY A 20 30.56 16.87 15.04
CA GLY A 20 31.47 17.98 14.75
C GLY A 20 32.94 17.63 15.03
N ARG A 21 33.19 16.56 15.79
CA ARG A 21 34.52 16.03 16.11
C ARG A 21 35.00 14.96 15.13
N CYS A 22 34.28 14.75 14.03
CA CYS A 22 34.70 13.83 12.98
C CYS A 22 36.09 14.23 12.46
N SER A 23 37.00 13.26 12.34
CA SER A 23 38.32 13.48 11.77
C SER A 23 38.21 14.00 10.34
N LYS A 24 39.23 14.75 9.90
CA LYS A 24 39.31 15.25 8.53
C LYS A 24 40.49 14.64 7.79
N ASN A 25 40.36 14.53 6.47
CA ASN A 25 41.48 14.18 5.58
C ASN A 25 42.32 15.42 5.20
N ASP A 26 43.36 15.21 4.38
CA ASP A 26 44.25 16.28 3.90
C ASP A 26 43.54 17.37 3.06
N LYS A 27 42.30 17.12 2.64
CA LYS A 27 41.45 18.05 1.89
C LYS A 27 40.41 18.75 2.78
N GLU A 28 40.55 18.64 4.11
CA GLU A 28 39.64 19.20 5.11
C GLU A 28 38.20 18.63 5.07
N GLU A 29 38.00 17.47 4.45
CA GLU A 29 36.71 16.78 4.36
C GLU A 29 36.52 15.84 5.56
N LYS A 30 35.28 15.69 6.05
CA LYS A 30 34.97 14.71 7.10
C LYS A 30 35.26 13.29 6.61
N ALA A 31 36.21 12.63 7.25
CA ALA A 31 36.73 11.33 6.84
C ALA A 31 36.43 10.25 7.89
N LEU A 32 36.14 9.05 7.40
CA LEU A 32 36.01 7.84 8.22
C LEU A 32 37.39 7.26 8.54
N PRO A 33 37.49 6.25 9.44
CA PRO A 33 38.76 5.61 9.77
C PRO A 33 39.48 4.96 8.57
N ASN A 34 38.77 4.68 7.48
CA ASN A 34 39.35 4.19 6.23
C ASN A 34 39.96 5.31 5.35
N GLY A 35 39.88 6.58 5.78
CA GLY A 35 40.40 7.74 5.06
C GLY A 35 39.45 8.34 4.03
N GLU A 36 38.30 7.73 3.77
CA GLU A 36 37.35 8.22 2.78
C GLU A 36 36.46 9.34 3.30
N ALA A 37 36.19 10.33 2.45
CA ALA A 37 35.25 11.40 2.74
C ALA A 37 33.81 10.86 2.64
N TRP A 38 33.13 10.74 3.79
CA TRP A 38 31.84 10.05 3.82
C TRP A 38 30.70 10.83 3.16
N LEU A 39 30.76 12.17 3.21
CA LEU A 39 29.69 13.01 2.67
C LEU A 39 29.62 12.93 1.13
N PRO A 40 30.72 13.09 0.38
CA PRO A 40 30.73 12.80 -1.06
C PRO A 40 30.33 11.37 -1.39
N ASN A 41 30.81 10.37 -0.62
CA ASN A 41 30.45 8.97 -0.83
C ASN A 41 28.95 8.71 -0.63
N LEU A 42 28.33 9.33 0.38
CA LEU A 42 26.89 9.26 0.62
C LEU A 42 26.10 9.87 -0.54
N VAL A 43 26.48 11.06 -1.01
CA VAL A 43 25.81 11.69 -2.14
C VAL A 43 25.95 10.84 -3.40
N LYS A 44 27.13 10.26 -3.65
CA LYS A 44 27.35 9.33 -4.76
C LYS A 44 26.41 8.13 -4.68
N ALA A 45 26.30 7.46 -3.53
CA ALA A 45 25.40 6.32 -3.36
C ALA A 45 23.93 6.71 -3.57
N ILE A 46 23.51 7.88 -3.06
CA ILE A 46 22.16 8.41 -3.31
C ILE A 46 21.92 8.63 -4.81
N THR A 47 22.88 9.23 -5.53
CA THR A 47 22.74 9.46 -6.97
C THR A 47 22.73 8.15 -7.76
N ASP A 48 23.55 7.18 -7.38
CA ASP A 48 23.60 5.85 -8.01
C ASP A 48 22.26 5.12 -7.84
N VAL A 49 21.66 5.19 -6.64
CA VAL A 49 20.32 4.63 -6.37
C VAL A 49 19.21 5.41 -7.07
N ALA A 50 19.26 6.74 -7.07
CA ALA A 50 18.22 7.57 -7.66
C ALA A 50 18.19 7.52 -9.20
N THR A 51 19.35 7.29 -9.82
CA THR A 51 19.50 7.19 -11.29
C THR A 51 19.56 5.75 -11.79
N ASN A 52 19.40 4.75 -10.91
CA ASN A 52 19.25 3.39 -11.35
C ASN A 52 17.97 3.23 -12.18
N GLN A 53 17.93 2.22 -13.05
CA GLN A 53 16.77 1.96 -13.90
C GLN A 53 15.63 1.23 -13.15
N LYS A 54 15.71 1.09 -11.82
CA LYS A 54 14.63 0.48 -11.03
C LYS A 54 13.49 1.49 -10.88
N LYS A 55 12.27 0.99 -10.81
CA LYS A 55 11.10 1.86 -10.64
C LYS A 55 11.12 2.51 -9.27
N ALA A 56 11.00 3.84 -9.24
CA ALA A 56 10.78 4.57 -8.01
C ALA A 56 9.46 4.15 -7.34
N ILE A 57 9.39 4.31 -6.02
CA ILE A 57 8.16 4.08 -5.26
C ILE A 57 7.24 5.28 -5.49
N HIS A 58 6.21 5.08 -6.31
CA HIS A 58 5.14 6.06 -6.48
C HIS A 58 4.06 5.83 -5.43
N VAL A 59 3.95 6.75 -4.47
CA VAL A 59 2.95 6.69 -3.40
C VAL A 59 1.66 7.33 -3.90
N ASP A 60 0.67 6.49 -4.23
CA ASP A 60 -0.68 6.92 -4.57
C ASP A 60 -1.69 6.51 -3.48
N LYS A 61 -2.92 7.03 -3.57
CA LYS A 61 -3.99 6.71 -2.63
C LYS A 61 -4.23 5.19 -2.54
N LYS A 62 -4.06 4.46 -3.64
CA LYS A 62 -4.24 3.00 -3.69
C LYS A 62 -3.14 2.25 -2.93
N MET A 63 -1.91 2.75 -2.93
CA MET A 63 -0.79 2.20 -2.17
C MET A 63 -1.00 2.41 -0.66
N VAL A 64 -1.49 3.59 -0.26
CA VAL A 64 -1.78 3.93 1.15
C VAL A 64 -2.99 3.17 1.68
N ASP A 65 -4.08 3.16 0.92
CA ASP A 65 -5.35 2.53 1.32
C ASP A 65 -5.31 0.99 1.19
N GLY A 66 -4.23 0.45 0.61
CA GLY A 66 -4.01 -0.98 0.40
C GLY A 66 -4.87 -1.59 -0.71
N SER A 67 -4.51 -2.80 -1.14
CA SER A 67 -5.21 -3.54 -2.22
C SER A 67 -6.66 -3.92 -1.89
N TYR A 68 -7.11 -3.67 -0.65
CA TYR A 68 -8.44 -4.01 -0.15
C TYR A 68 -9.45 -2.84 -0.23
N SER A 69 -9.00 -1.63 -0.55
CA SER A 69 -9.87 -0.44 -0.65
C SER A 69 -10.61 -0.33 -1.99
N GLY A 70 -11.08 -1.48 -2.49
CA GLY A 70 -11.92 -1.53 -3.67
C GLY A 70 -13.35 -1.14 -3.33
N ASP A 71 -13.73 0.12 -3.57
CA ASP A 71 -15.13 0.60 -3.55
C ASP A 71 -16.08 -0.18 -4.50
N LYS A 72 -15.54 -1.14 -5.29
CA LYS A 72 -16.30 -2.03 -6.18
C LYS A 72 -17.40 -2.80 -5.45
N GLY A 73 -17.14 -3.30 -4.25
CA GLY A 73 -18.15 -4.02 -3.45
C GLY A 73 -19.26 -3.11 -2.92
N LYS A 74 -18.95 -1.84 -2.64
CA LYS A 74 -19.91 -0.87 -2.09
C LYS A 74 -21.03 -0.51 -3.06
N LYS A 75 -20.78 -0.59 -4.37
CA LYS A 75 -21.79 -0.32 -5.42
C LYS A 75 -22.89 -1.37 -5.47
N LEU A 76 -22.66 -2.59 -4.98
CA LEU A 76 -23.65 -3.66 -4.96
C LEU A 76 -24.60 -3.59 -3.75
N ILE A 77 -24.23 -2.83 -2.71
CA ILE A 77 -25.01 -2.73 -1.48
C ILE A 77 -26.44 -2.22 -1.75
N PRO A 78 -26.67 -1.13 -2.51
CA PRO A 78 -28.04 -0.67 -2.80
C PRO A 78 -28.86 -1.69 -3.58
N LEU A 79 -28.21 -2.43 -4.50
CA LEU A 79 -28.87 -3.44 -5.32
C LEU A 79 -29.32 -4.64 -4.48
N ILE A 80 -28.46 -5.12 -3.57
CA ILE A 80 -28.78 -6.21 -2.66
C ILE A 80 -29.94 -5.82 -1.73
N ILE A 81 -29.92 -4.60 -1.20
CA ILE A 81 -31.00 -4.08 -0.34
C ILE A 81 -32.33 -4.02 -1.10
N ALA A 82 -32.32 -3.52 -2.33
CA ALA A 82 -33.53 -3.45 -3.17
C ALA A 82 -34.10 -4.84 -3.46
N ALA A 83 -33.23 -5.80 -3.80
CA ALA A 83 -33.64 -7.19 -4.05
C ALA A 83 -34.25 -7.85 -2.81
N GLN A 84 -33.65 -7.66 -1.63
CA GLN A 84 -34.19 -8.16 -0.36
C GLN A 84 -35.58 -7.58 -0.06
N TRP A 85 -35.74 -6.26 -0.23
CA TRP A 85 -37.04 -5.61 -0.02
C TRP A 85 -38.13 -6.17 -0.94
N PHE A 86 -37.80 -6.38 -2.22
CA PHE A 86 -38.74 -6.93 -3.19
C PHE A 86 -39.15 -8.36 -2.84
N PHE A 87 -38.19 -9.21 -2.47
CA PHE A 87 -38.47 -10.59 -2.01
C PHE A 87 -39.40 -10.61 -0.79
N VAL A 88 -39.13 -9.77 0.21
CA VAL A 88 -39.99 -9.65 1.40
C VAL A 88 -41.41 -9.22 1.01
N LYS A 89 -41.55 -8.27 0.07
CA LYS A 89 -42.86 -7.82 -0.42
C LYS A 89 -43.63 -8.92 -1.17
N MET A 90 -42.95 -9.72 -1.98
CA MET A 90 -43.58 -10.86 -2.66
C MET A 90 -44.13 -11.88 -1.66
N ILE A 91 -43.33 -12.26 -0.65
CA ILE A 91 -43.75 -13.20 0.39
C ILE A 91 -44.93 -12.63 1.20
N GLN A 92 -44.84 -11.37 1.63
CA GLN A 92 -45.95 -10.70 2.33
C GLN A 92 -47.23 -10.64 1.48
N GLY A 93 -47.11 -10.40 0.18
CA GLY A 93 -48.23 -10.42 -0.76
C GLY A 93 -48.87 -11.80 -0.88
N ALA A 94 -48.05 -12.85 -1.01
CA ALA A 94 -48.50 -14.23 -1.09
C ALA A 94 -49.25 -14.64 0.20
N ILE A 95 -48.69 -14.36 1.38
CA ILE A 95 -49.34 -14.63 2.68
C ILE A 95 -50.69 -13.88 2.79
N ARG A 96 -50.74 -12.61 2.41
CA ARG A 96 -51.99 -11.82 2.46
C ARG A 96 -53.06 -12.37 1.50
N ASN A 97 -52.66 -12.85 0.33
CA ASN A 97 -53.59 -13.48 -0.62
C ASN A 97 -54.09 -14.82 -0.09
N ASP A 98 -53.22 -15.63 0.50
CA ASP A 98 -53.59 -16.91 1.10
C ASP A 98 -54.62 -16.75 2.23
N ILE A 99 -54.41 -15.77 3.11
CA ILE A 99 -55.38 -15.42 4.17
C ILE A 99 -56.75 -15.00 3.58
N LYS A 100 -56.75 -14.24 2.47
CA LYS A 100 -58.00 -13.80 1.82
C LYS A 100 -58.75 -14.94 1.14
N ILE A 101 -58.03 -15.90 0.57
CA ILE A 101 -58.63 -17.07 -0.09
C ILE A 101 -59.17 -18.02 0.98
N SER A 102 -58.40 -18.29 2.03
CA SER A 102 -58.80 -19.17 3.14
C SER A 102 -59.90 -18.58 4.04
N GLY A 103 -60.07 -17.25 4.04
CA GLY A 103 -61.07 -16.54 4.85
C GLY A 103 -62.45 -16.33 4.19
N LYS A 104 -62.69 -16.85 2.98
CA LYS A 104 -64.02 -16.79 2.36
C LYS A 104 -64.88 -17.97 2.84
N PRO A 105 -66.07 -17.74 3.44
CA PRO A 105 -67.02 -18.82 3.69
C PRO A 105 -67.58 -19.35 2.35
N LEU A 106 -67.83 -20.66 2.31
CA LEU A 106 -68.46 -21.39 1.19
C LEU A 106 -69.78 -20.73 0.75
#